data_AF-A0A6S6SB03-F1
#
_entry.id   AF-A0A6S6SB03-F1
#
_cell.length_a   1.000
_cell.length_b   1.000
_cell.length_c   1.000
_cell.angle_alpha   90.00
_cell.angle_beta   90.00
_cell.angle_gamma   90.00
#
_symmetry.space_group_name_H-M   'P 1'
#
loop_
_entity.id
_entity.type
_entity.pdbx_description
1 polymer ?
#
loop_
_entity_poly.entity_id
_entity_poly.type
_entity_poly.pdbx_seq_one_letter_code
_entity_poly.pdbx_strand_id
1 'polypeptide(L)'
;MKIITIPLMAALVLLTACGGDKEAKTSSLETFLSIHDKYCEAPEYKSSIDLVNALHKDPQFKTIKSHEGIFEHVASNVSFAITPEEEGCTTDLKLKNKPAERSYFDFDEFNLALQEKGYRPRGEKRIIQEIGMNNKELRVIEQKYLSPNNVESVLVFPIEQQDQYYMTFFAETFNYRRVNFETGSKIFEI
;
A
#
# COMPACT_ATOMS: atom_id res chain seq x y z
N MET A 1 -51.83 25.01 -43.65
CA MET A 1 -50.41 25.20 -43.26
C MET A 1 -50.38 26.25 -42.16
N LYS A 2 -49.79 26.10 -40.99
CA LYS A 2 -49.04 25.03 -40.29
C LYS A 2 -49.21 25.41 -38.80
N ILE A 3 -49.74 24.52 -37.97
CA ILE A 3 -49.78 24.72 -36.51
C ILE A 3 -48.37 24.42 -36.01
N ILE A 4 -47.71 25.40 -35.39
CA ILE A 4 -46.39 25.25 -34.82
C ILE A 4 -46.58 24.86 -33.35
N THR A 5 -46.42 23.57 -33.05
CA THR A 5 -46.26 23.05 -31.70
C THR A 5 -44.82 23.28 -31.24
N ILE A 6 -44.65 23.98 -30.12
CA ILE A 6 -43.37 24.13 -29.43
C ILE A 6 -43.24 22.95 -28.44
N PRO A 7 -42.22 22.08 -28.53
CA PRO A 7 -41.97 21.13 -27.47
C PRO A 7 -41.19 21.82 -26.34
N LEU A 8 -41.72 21.69 -25.14
CA LEU A 8 -41.06 21.99 -23.86
C LEU A 8 -39.89 21.02 -23.70
N MET A 9 -38.65 21.45 -23.98
CA MET A 9 -37.46 20.70 -23.58
C MET A 9 -37.22 20.89 -22.08
N ALA A 10 -37.65 19.92 -21.28
CA ALA A 10 -37.08 19.71 -19.96
C ALA A 10 -35.65 19.18 -20.14
N ALA A 11 -34.65 20.05 -20.00
CA ALA A 11 -33.26 19.64 -19.87
C ALA A 11 -33.08 19.00 -18.48
N LEU A 12 -33.14 17.66 -18.44
CA LEU A 12 -32.75 16.89 -17.27
C LEU A 12 -31.22 16.93 -17.19
N VAL A 13 -30.67 17.86 -16.40
CA VAL A 13 -29.26 17.84 -16.02
C VAL A 13 -29.09 16.69 -15.02
N LEU A 14 -28.77 15.51 -15.54
CA LEU A 14 -28.23 14.41 -14.74
C LEU A 14 -26.80 14.80 -14.37
N LEU A 15 -26.64 15.41 -13.20
CA LEU A 15 -25.34 15.49 -12.52
C LEU A 15 -24.90 14.06 -12.20
N THR A 16 -24.07 13.49 -13.07
CA THR A 16 -23.36 12.23 -12.84
C THR A 16 -22.31 12.44 -11.75
N ALA A 17 -22.73 12.34 -10.48
CA ALA A 17 -21.82 12.16 -9.35
C ALA A 17 -21.43 10.67 -9.25
N CYS A 18 -20.57 10.20 -10.16
CA CYS A 18 -19.94 8.88 -10.09
C CYS A 18 -18.48 8.98 -10.56
N GLY A 19 -17.63 9.69 -9.80
CA GLY A 19 -16.20 9.84 -10.12
C GLY A 19 -15.26 9.83 -8.92
N GLY A 20 -15.69 10.39 -7.78
CA GLY A 20 -14.80 10.66 -6.64
C GLY A 20 -14.16 9.42 -6.00
N ASP A 21 -14.90 8.31 -5.87
CA ASP A 21 -14.37 7.12 -5.19
C ASP A 21 -13.29 6.39 -5.99
N LYS A 22 -13.40 6.39 -7.34
CA LYS A 22 -12.39 5.77 -8.22
C LYS A 22 -11.13 6.63 -8.29
N GLU A 23 -11.30 7.95 -8.40
CA GLU A 23 -10.19 8.89 -8.44
C GLU A 23 -9.40 8.90 -7.12
N ALA A 24 -10.09 8.91 -5.97
CA ALA A 24 -9.46 8.79 -4.66
C ALA A 24 -8.67 7.48 -4.54
N LYS A 25 -9.25 6.37 -5.01
CA LYS A 25 -8.58 5.07 -4.99
C LYS A 25 -7.31 5.03 -5.82
N THR A 26 -7.37 5.47 -7.08
CA THR A 26 -6.18 5.57 -7.94
C THR A 26 -5.11 6.45 -7.30
N SER A 27 -5.51 7.61 -6.74
CA SER A 27 -4.57 8.52 -6.09
C SER A 27 -3.86 7.91 -4.87
N SER A 28 -4.56 7.09 -4.08
CA SER A 28 -3.97 6.42 -2.91
C SER A 28 -2.99 5.31 -3.33
N LEU A 29 -3.28 4.57 -4.38
CA LEU A 29 -2.37 3.55 -4.93
C LEU A 29 -1.11 4.18 -5.52
N GLU A 30 -1.26 5.27 -6.28
CA GLU A 30 -0.13 6.03 -6.80
C GLU A 30 0.71 6.64 -5.67
N THR A 31 0.07 7.15 -4.63
CA THR A 31 0.75 7.66 -3.43
C THR A 31 1.54 6.54 -2.74
N PHE A 32 0.94 5.37 -2.55
CA PHE A 32 1.61 4.21 -1.96
C PHE A 32 2.88 3.83 -2.73
N LEU A 33 2.76 3.65 -4.05
CA LEU A 33 3.89 3.26 -4.90
C LEU A 33 4.95 4.36 -4.97
N SER A 34 4.54 5.63 -4.99
CA SER A 34 5.48 6.75 -4.96
C SER A 34 6.23 6.85 -3.64
N ILE A 35 5.58 6.56 -2.52
CA ILE A 35 6.24 6.51 -1.20
C ILE A 35 7.22 5.34 -1.18
N HIS A 36 6.80 4.16 -1.63
CA HIS A 36 7.66 2.98 -1.66
C HIS A 36 8.92 3.20 -2.50
N ASP A 37 8.78 3.73 -3.72
CA ASP A 37 9.92 4.06 -4.59
C ASP A 37 10.84 5.11 -3.96
N LYS A 38 10.27 6.19 -3.41
CA LYS A 38 11.03 7.30 -2.80
C LYS A 38 11.84 6.88 -1.58
N TYR A 39 11.40 5.89 -0.80
CA TYR A 39 12.04 5.56 0.48
C TYR A 39 12.58 4.13 0.58
N CYS A 40 11.88 3.15 0.02
CA CYS A 40 12.28 1.75 0.12
C CYS A 40 13.14 1.25 -1.03
N GLU A 41 13.02 1.83 -2.21
CA GLU A 41 13.90 1.50 -3.35
C GLU A 41 14.91 2.59 -3.70
N ALA A 42 14.91 3.70 -2.98
CA ALA A 42 15.80 4.81 -3.24
C ALA A 42 17.28 4.44 -2.97
N PRO A 43 18.18 4.59 -3.96
CA PRO A 43 19.57 4.10 -3.88
C PRO A 43 20.43 4.83 -2.84
N GLU A 44 19.99 6.00 -2.36
CA GLU A 44 20.63 6.77 -1.30
C GLU A 44 20.48 6.14 0.09
N TYR A 45 19.44 5.33 0.33
CA TYR A 45 19.18 4.73 1.65
C TYR A 45 19.72 3.31 1.68
N LYS A 46 20.96 3.17 2.18
CA LYS A 46 21.67 1.88 2.21
C LYS A 46 21.60 1.18 3.56
N SER A 47 20.94 1.80 4.53
CA SER A 47 20.78 1.30 5.88
C SER A 47 19.52 1.88 6.53
N SER A 48 19.02 1.18 7.56
CA SER A 48 17.91 1.67 8.39
C SER A 48 18.22 3.05 8.98
N ILE A 49 19.45 3.32 9.39
CA ILE A 49 19.85 4.62 9.96
C ILE A 49 19.72 5.76 8.94
N ASP A 50 20.14 5.55 7.69
CA ASP A 50 20.03 6.56 6.64
C ASP A 50 18.56 6.89 6.35
N LEU A 51 17.72 5.86 6.27
CA LEU A 51 16.29 6.01 6.05
C LEU A 51 15.60 6.72 7.22
N VAL A 52 15.87 6.31 8.47
CA VAL A 52 15.36 6.97 9.68
C VAL A 52 15.73 8.46 9.70
N ASN A 53 16.97 8.80 9.34
CA ASN A 53 17.42 10.19 9.31
C ASN A 53 16.71 11.02 8.23
N ALA A 54 16.37 10.41 7.10
CA ALA A 54 15.59 11.06 6.04
C ALA A 54 14.12 11.26 6.48
N LEU A 55 13.51 10.23 7.09
CA LEU A 55 12.11 10.29 7.53
C LEU A 55 11.88 11.31 8.65
N HIS A 56 12.83 11.47 9.58
CA HIS A 56 12.76 12.53 10.59
C HIS A 56 12.78 13.96 10.02
N LYS A 57 13.34 14.14 8.82
CA LYS A 57 13.43 15.44 8.15
C LYS A 57 12.24 15.72 7.25
N ASP A 58 11.47 14.70 6.88
CA ASP A 58 10.32 14.86 6.01
C ASP A 58 9.08 15.28 6.82
N PRO A 59 8.56 16.50 6.63
CA PRO A 59 7.43 17.01 7.43
C PRO A 59 6.11 16.27 7.17
N GLN A 60 6.02 15.46 6.10
CA GLN A 60 4.84 14.65 5.82
C GLN A 60 4.70 13.46 6.76
N PHE A 61 5.81 13.00 7.32
CA PHE A 61 5.88 11.83 8.17
C PHE A 61 6.00 12.21 9.64
N LYS A 62 5.32 11.44 10.50
CA LYS A 62 5.37 11.58 11.95
C LYS A 62 5.60 10.22 12.58
N THR A 63 6.38 10.19 13.66
CA THR A 63 6.51 8.98 14.45
C THR A 63 5.19 8.66 15.15
N ILE A 64 4.83 7.38 15.18
CA ILE A 64 3.66 6.92 15.92
C ILE A 64 4.06 6.81 17.40
N LYS A 65 3.35 7.52 18.29
CA LYS A 65 3.73 7.62 19.72
C LYS A 65 3.84 6.27 20.44
N SER A 66 3.10 5.27 19.99
CA SER A 66 3.09 3.92 20.56
C SER A 66 4.12 2.99 19.94
N HIS A 67 4.80 3.41 18.86
CA HIS A 67 5.63 2.55 18.01
C HIS A 67 6.84 3.32 17.49
N GLU A 68 7.93 3.29 18.27
CA GLU A 68 9.21 3.83 17.84
C GLU A 68 9.68 3.12 16.57
N GLY A 69 10.26 3.88 15.62
CA GLY A 69 10.74 3.34 14.34
C GLY A 69 9.71 3.34 13.21
N ILE A 70 8.44 3.66 13.48
CA ILE A 70 7.40 3.72 12.45
C ILE A 70 7.03 5.15 12.13
N PHE A 71 7.06 5.48 10.84
CA PHE A 71 6.80 6.81 10.33
C PHE A 71 5.51 6.81 9.53
N GLU A 72 4.47 7.50 10.03
CA GLU A 72 3.14 7.56 9.41
C GLU A 72 2.93 8.88 8.67
N HIS A 73 2.42 8.77 7.45
CA HIS A 73 1.80 9.84 6.67
C HIS A 73 0.30 9.52 6.49
N VAL A 74 -0.57 10.48 6.77
CA VAL A 74 -2.02 10.31 6.62
C VAL A 74 -2.54 11.28 5.56
N ALA A 75 -3.14 10.73 4.51
CA ALA A 75 -3.79 11.51 3.45
C ALA A 75 -5.09 10.84 3.01
N SER A 76 -6.14 11.64 2.81
CA SER A 76 -7.42 11.18 2.22
C SER A 76 -8.02 9.92 2.89
N ASN A 77 -7.97 9.85 4.23
CA ASN A 77 -8.40 8.68 5.03
C ASN A 77 -7.61 7.40 4.79
N VAL A 78 -6.40 7.50 4.27
CA VAL A 78 -5.44 6.39 4.16
C VAL A 78 -4.23 6.71 5.02
N SER A 79 -3.81 5.72 5.79
CA SER A 79 -2.55 5.69 6.50
C SER A 79 -1.52 5.01 5.61
N PHE A 80 -0.42 5.71 5.38
CA PHE A 80 0.79 5.16 4.78
C PHE A 80 1.85 5.15 5.86
N ALA A 81 2.51 4.03 6.09
CA ALA A 81 3.62 3.95 7.02
C ALA A 81 4.87 3.43 6.34
N ILE A 82 6.02 3.88 6.82
CA ILE A 82 7.33 3.32 6.45
C ILE A 82 7.96 2.81 7.73
N THR A 83 8.41 1.56 7.70
CA THR A 83 9.16 0.94 8.79
C THR A 83 10.51 0.48 8.26
N PRO A 84 11.61 1.12 8.68
CA PRO A 84 12.95 0.66 8.38
C PRO A 84 13.23 -0.68 9.08
N GLU A 85 13.58 -1.69 8.29
CA GLU A 85 13.88 -3.05 8.77
C GLU A 85 15.39 -3.34 8.76
N GLU A 86 15.77 -4.53 9.25
CA GLU A 86 17.16 -4.98 9.25
C GLU A 86 17.72 -5.14 7.83
N GLU A 87 16.95 -5.76 6.93
CA GLU A 87 17.37 -6.11 5.57
C GLU A 87 16.74 -5.20 4.48
N GLY A 88 15.97 -4.18 4.86
CA GLY A 88 15.31 -3.31 3.89
C GLY A 88 14.29 -2.39 4.53
N CYS A 89 13.19 -2.11 3.84
CA CYS A 89 12.04 -1.50 4.50
C CYS A 89 10.69 -1.96 3.97
N THR A 90 9.69 -1.74 4.81
CA THR A 90 8.29 -1.92 4.49
C THR A 90 7.64 -0.58 4.17
N THR A 91 6.71 -0.60 3.22
CA THR A 91 5.70 0.43 3.06
C THR A 91 4.35 -0.20 3.33
N ASP A 92 3.64 0.36 4.30
CA ASP A 92 2.35 -0.14 4.75
C ASP A 92 1.23 0.79 4.31
N LEU A 93 0.07 0.22 4.03
CA LEU A 93 -1.16 0.93 3.73
C LEU A 93 -2.30 0.40 4.58
N LYS A 94 -3.02 1.29 5.26
CA LYS A 94 -4.28 0.95 5.94
C LYS A 94 -5.33 2.03 5.74
N LEU A 95 -6.58 1.60 5.61
CA LEU A 95 -7.70 2.52 5.50
C LEU A 95 -8.10 3.03 6.89
N LYS A 96 -8.30 4.34 7.03
CA LYS A 96 -8.90 4.95 8.23
C LYS A 96 -10.40 5.16 7.97
N ASN A 97 -11.25 4.57 8.81
CA ASN A 97 -12.70 4.85 8.91
C ASN A 97 -13.60 4.36 7.75
N LYS A 98 -13.32 3.21 7.11
CA LYS A 98 -14.32 2.57 6.22
C LYS A 98 -15.13 1.48 6.96
N PRO A 99 -16.40 1.27 6.60
CA PRO A 99 -17.15 0.11 7.08
C PRO A 99 -16.51 -1.18 6.56
N ALA A 100 -16.30 -2.15 7.45
CA ALA A 100 -15.59 -3.41 7.26
C ALA A 100 -16.08 -4.31 6.09
N GLU A 101 -17.21 -3.98 5.48
CA GLU A 101 -17.86 -4.78 4.43
C GLU A 101 -17.44 -4.44 3.00
N ARG A 102 -16.55 -3.45 2.79
CA ARG A 102 -16.05 -3.11 1.44
C ARG A 102 -14.54 -2.99 1.40
N SER A 103 -13.93 -3.92 0.67
CA SER A 103 -12.58 -3.81 0.14
C SER A 103 -12.40 -2.47 -0.59
N TYR A 104 -11.34 -1.72 -0.28
CA TYR A 104 -11.04 -0.46 -0.97
C TYR A 104 -10.20 -0.71 -2.21
N PHE A 105 -9.33 -1.72 -2.17
CA PHE A 105 -8.53 -2.19 -3.29
C PHE A 105 -8.68 -3.69 -3.46
N ASP A 106 -8.73 -4.17 -4.69
CA ASP A 106 -8.57 -5.59 -4.96
C ASP A 106 -7.10 -5.90 -5.24
N PHE A 107 -6.68 -7.12 -4.86
CA PHE A 107 -5.32 -7.58 -5.11
C PHE A 107 -4.93 -7.44 -6.59
N ASP A 108 -5.85 -7.75 -7.50
CA ASP A 108 -5.58 -7.71 -8.94
C ASP A 108 -5.32 -6.28 -9.44
N GLU A 109 -5.95 -5.27 -8.85
CA GLU A 109 -5.69 -3.85 -9.18
C GLU A 109 -4.32 -3.42 -8.67
N PHE A 110 -3.95 -3.83 -7.45
CA PHE A 110 -2.61 -3.59 -6.90
C PHE A 110 -1.52 -4.25 -7.75
N ASN A 111 -1.74 -5.51 -8.10
CA ASN A 111 -0.82 -6.29 -8.92
C ASN A 111 -0.69 -5.68 -10.33
N LEU A 112 -1.77 -5.17 -10.91
CA LEU A 112 -1.72 -4.45 -12.19
C LEU A 112 -0.88 -3.18 -12.07
N ALA A 113 -1.11 -2.35 -11.04
CA ALA A 113 -0.35 -1.12 -10.85
C ALA A 113 1.14 -1.38 -10.59
N LEU A 114 1.48 -2.44 -9.84
CA LEU A 114 2.87 -2.88 -9.68
C LEU A 114 3.49 -3.28 -11.03
N GLN A 115 2.77 -4.05 -11.85
CA GLN A 115 3.26 -4.43 -13.19
C GLN A 115 3.43 -3.23 -14.12
N GLU A 116 2.53 -2.25 -14.06
CA GLU A 116 2.66 -0.98 -14.81
C GLU A 116 3.89 -0.17 -14.37
N LYS A 117 4.30 -0.28 -13.11
CA LYS A 117 5.58 0.27 -12.61
C LYS A 117 6.79 -0.60 -12.96
N GLY A 118 6.60 -1.76 -13.59
CA GLY A 118 7.67 -2.65 -14.04
C GLY A 118 8.08 -3.74 -13.05
N TYR A 119 7.33 -3.92 -11.95
CA TYR A 119 7.53 -5.06 -11.06
C TYR A 119 7.09 -6.35 -11.76
N ARG A 120 7.93 -7.38 -11.63
CA ARG A 120 7.68 -8.69 -12.24
C ARG A 120 7.35 -9.71 -11.15
N PRO A 121 6.16 -10.34 -11.17
CA PRO A 121 5.83 -11.41 -10.24
C PRO A 121 6.89 -12.53 -10.27
N ARG A 122 7.23 -13.05 -9.09
CA ARG A 122 8.17 -14.16 -8.89
C ARG A 122 7.49 -15.27 -8.14
N GLY A 123 7.54 -16.48 -8.70
CA GLY A 123 6.86 -17.64 -8.11
C GLY A 123 5.34 -17.50 -8.12
N GLU A 124 4.68 -18.40 -7.39
CA GLU A 124 3.22 -18.44 -7.31
C GLU A 124 2.69 -17.57 -6.18
N LYS A 125 1.52 -16.99 -6.41
CA LYS A 125 0.69 -16.36 -5.40
C LYS A 125 0.30 -17.38 -4.33
N ARG A 126 0.52 -17.06 -3.06
CA ARG A 126 0.16 -17.93 -1.93
C ARG A 126 -0.97 -17.30 -1.14
N ILE A 127 -1.92 -18.12 -0.68
CA ILE A 127 -2.87 -17.71 0.35
C ILE A 127 -2.38 -18.36 1.64
N ILE A 128 -2.08 -17.54 2.63
CA ILE A 128 -1.60 -17.99 3.93
C ILE A 128 -2.57 -17.52 5.02
N GLN A 129 -2.64 -18.30 6.09
CA GLN A 129 -3.37 -17.93 7.30
C GLN A 129 -2.36 -17.39 8.30
N GLU A 130 -2.64 -16.20 8.82
CA GLU A 130 -1.87 -15.53 9.85
C GLU A 130 -2.77 -15.25 11.05
N ILE A 131 -2.18 -15.00 12.21
CA ILE A 131 -2.91 -14.54 13.39
C ILE A 131 -2.79 -13.02 13.42
N GLY A 132 -3.91 -12.35 13.19
CA GLY A 132 -3.99 -10.90 13.29
C GLY A 132 -3.89 -10.40 14.73
N MET A 133 -3.63 -9.10 14.91
CA MET A 133 -3.42 -8.42 16.20
C MET A 133 -4.52 -8.64 17.26
N ASN A 134 -5.74 -8.98 16.84
CA ASN A 134 -6.89 -9.26 17.72
C ASN A 134 -7.02 -10.76 18.05
N ASN A 135 -5.97 -11.56 17.84
CA ASN A 135 -5.94 -13.02 17.93
C ASN A 135 -6.96 -13.73 17.03
N LYS A 136 -7.40 -13.08 15.94
CA LYS A 136 -8.24 -13.71 14.93
C LYS A 136 -7.41 -14.15 13.74
N GLU A 137 -7.83 -15.25 13.12
CA GLU A 137 -7.28 -15.68 11.85
C GLU A 137 -7.51 -14.60 10.78
N LEU A 138 -6.44 -14.22 10.11
CA LEU A 138 -6.40 -13.34 8.96
C LEU A 138 -5.92 -14.14 7.77
N ARG A 139 -6.66 -14.08 6.66
CA ARG A 139 -6.19 -14.63 5.38
C ARG A 139 -5.53 -13.52 4.60
N VAL A 140 -4.29 -13.76 4.18
CA VAL A 140 -3.54 -12.84 3.34
C VAL A 140 -3.11 -13.52 2.05
N ILE A 141 -3.01 -12.73 1.00
CA ILE A 141 -2.32 -13.10 -0.22
C ILE A 141 -0.88 -12.64 -0.08
N GLU A 142 0.07 -13.55 -0.27
CA GLU A 142 1.48 -13.24 -0.40
C GLU A 142 1.92 -13.41 -1.86
N GLN A 143 2.57 -12.40 -2.43
CA GLN A 143 3.16 -12.45 -3.76
C GLN A 143 4.54 -11.80 -3.74
N LYS A 144 5.54 -12.52 -4.25
CA LYS A 144 6.89 -11.99 -4.45
C LYS A 144 7.00 -11.29 -5.79
N TYR A 145 7.84 -10.27 -5.85
CA TYR A 145 8.15 -9.52 -7.05
C TYR A 145 9.65 -9.28 -7.16
N LEU A 146 10.10 -9.03 -8.38
CA LEU A 146 11.38 -8.41 -8.66
C LEU A 146 11.10 -7.00 -9.20
N SER A 147 11.60 -5.98 -8.52
CA SER A 147 11.39 -4.58 -8.92
C SER A 147 12.14 -4.23 -10.23
N PRO A 148 11.83 -3.09 -10.86
CA PRO A 148 12.60 -2.57 -12.00
C PRO A 148 14.09 -2.41 -11.68
N ASN A 149 14.43 -2.15 -10.42
CA ASN A 149 15.78 -1.99 -9.92
C ASN A 149 16.44 -3.33 -9.53
N ASN A 150 15.78 -4.46 -9.81
CA ASN A 150 16.20 -5.82 -9.42
C ASN A 150 16.26 -6.05 -7.90
N VAL A 151 15.41 -5.37 -7.14
CA VAL A 151 15.22 -5.60 -5.71
C VAL A 151 14.16 -6.69 -5.52
N GLU A 152 14.41 -7.64 -4.62
CA GLU A 152 13.38 -8.59 -4.21
C GLU A 152 12.38 -7.89 -3.30
N SER A 153 11.10 -8.01 -3.65
CA SER A 153 10.00 -7.39 -2.91
C SER A 153 8.92 -8.40 -2.60
N VAL A 154 8.22 -8.21 -1.49
CA VAL A 154 7.12 -9.10 -1.07
C VAL A 154 5.90 -8.27 -0.69
N LEU A 155 4.79 -8.52 -1.37
CA LEU A 155 3.49 -7.97 -1.02
C LEU A 155 2.74 -8.96 -0.14
N VAL A 156 2.31 -8.49 1.03
CA VAL A 156 1.36 -9.17 1.92
C VAL A 156 0.07 -8.36 1.90
N PHE A 157 -0.99 -8.98 1.37
CA PHE A 157 -2.26 -8.32 1.09
C PHE A 157 -3.40 -8.96 1.88
N PRO A 158 -4.03 -8.24 2.83
CA PRO A 158 -5.18 -8.76 3.56
C PRO A 158 -6.40 -8.92 2.63
N ILE A 159 -6.93 -10.15 2.57
CA ILE A 159 -8.11 -10.47 1.74
C ILE A 159 -9.37 -9.84 2.34
N GLU A 160 -9.41 -9.69 3.66
CA GLU A 160 -10.53 -9.17 4.44
C GLU A 160 -10.03 -8.12 5.45
N GLN A 161 -10.93 -7.29 5.98
CA GLN A 161 -10.65 -6.38 7.10
C GLN A 161 -9.50 -5.38 6.81
N GLN A 162 -9.43 -4.83 5.58
CA GLN A 162 -8.43 -3.84 5.15
C GLN A 162 -8.47 -2.50 5.93
N ASP A 163 -9.53 -2.27 6.69
CA ASP A 163 -9.67 -1.17 7.66
C ASP A 163 -9.01 -1.47 9.02
N GLN A 164 -8.74 -2.74 9.30
CA GLN A 164 -8.13 -3.20 10.56
C GLN A 164 -6.67 -3.59 10.38
N TYR A 165 -6.32 -4.20 9.24
CA TYR A 165 -4.96 -4.68 8.95
C TYR A 165 -4.30 -3.87 7.86
N TYR A 166 -2.98 -3.72 7.99
CA TYR A 166 -2.16 -3.12 6.94
C TYR A 166 -1.96 -4.11 5.80
N MET A 167 -2.00 -3.59 4.58
CA MET A 167 -1.29 -4.19 3.46
C MET A 167 0.17 -3.74 3.55
N THR A 168 1.10 -4.67 3.39
CA THR A 168 2.54 -4.42 3.57
C THR A 168 3.29 -4.78 2.30
N PHE A 169 4.16 -3.88 1.83
CA PHE A 169 5.07 -4.15 0.72
C PHE A 169 6.52 -3.96 1.17
N PHE A 170 7.25 -5.05 1.27
CA PHE A 170 8.65 -5.11 1.67
C PHE A 170 9.57 -5.02 0.46
N ALA A 171 10.72 -4.35 0.62
CA ALA A 171 11.82 -4.35 -0.35
C ALA A 171 13.15 -4.67 0.36
N GLU A 172 13.86 -5.70 -0.09
CA GLU A 172 15.17 -6.16 0.44
C GLU A 172 16.31 -5.29 -0.13
N THR A 173 16.47 -4.07 0.37
CA THR A 173 17.45 -3.09 -0.16
C THR A 173 18.69 -2.89 0.70
N PHE A 174 18.66 -3.31 1.96
CA PHE A 174 19.83 -3.17 2.83
C PHE A 174 20.70 -4.41 2.69
N ASN A 175 21.88 -4.24 2.10
CA ASN A 175 22.88 -5.30 1.99
C ASN A 175 23.52 -5.56 3.37
N TYR A 176 22.78 -6.21 4.27
CA TYR A 176 23.41 -6.97 5.34
C TYR A 176 24.09 -8.16 4.67
N ARG A 177 25.38 -8.39 4.91
CA ARG A 177 26.04 -9.60 4.39
C ARG A 177 25.20 -10.79 4.87
N ARG A 178 24.59 -11.54 3.94
CA ARG A 178 23.82 -12.77 4.22
C ARG A 178 24.69 -13.72 5.04
N VAL A 179 24.54 -13.68 6.36
CA VAL A 179 24.86 -14.81 7.23
C VAL A 179 23.57 -15.61 7.22
N ASN A 180 23.62 -16.82 6.67
CA ASN A 180 22.47 -17.71 6.53
C ASN A 180 21.64 -17.75 7.82
N PHE A 181 20.43 -17.18 7.79
CA PHE A 181 19.40 -17.46 8.77
C PHE A 181 18.26 -18.21 8.09
N GLU A 182 18.00 -19.41 8.60
CA GLU A 182 16.86 -20.21 8.24
C GLU A 182 15.57 -19.42 8.47
N THR A 183 14.65 -19.56 7.52
CA THR A 183 13.36 -18.88 7.44
C THR A 183 12.54 -19.01 8.72
N GLY A 184 12.38 -17.90 9.44
CA GLY A 184 11.31 -17.69 10.40
C GLY A 184 10.61 -16.38 10.04
N SER A 185 9.37 -16.46 9.56
CA SER A 185 8.52 -15.27 9.41
C SER A 185 8.39 -14.59 10.77
N LYS A 186 8.97 -13.41 10.90
CA LYS A 186 8.62 -12.44 11.94
C LYS A 186 7.72 -11.39 11.30
N ILE A 187 6.48 -11.32 11.74
CA ILE A 187 5.66 -10.13 11.54
C ILE A 187 5.96 -9.20 12.71
N PHE A 188 6.12 -7.93 12.37
CA PHE A 188 6.43 -6.82 13.25
C PHE A 188 5.34 -6.63 14.31
N GLU A 189 5.78 -6.52 15.56
CA GLU A 189 4.95 -6.14 16.70
C GLU A 189 4.64 -4.64 16.61
N ILE A 190 3.34 -4.33 16.55
CA ILE A 190 2.75 -3.02 16.84
C ILE A 190 1.59 -3.25 17.79
#